data_AF-A0A920WMR1-F1
#
_entry.id   AF-A0A920WMR1-F1
#
_cell.length_a   1.000
_cell.length_b   1.000
_cell.length_c   1.000
_cell.angle_alpha   90.00
_cell.angle_beta   90.00
_cell.angle_gamma   90.00
#
_symmetry.space_group_name_H-M   'P 1'
#
loop_
_entity.id
_entity.type
_entity.pdbx_description
1 polymer ?
#
loop_
_entity_poly.entity_id
_entity_poly.type
_entity_poly.pdbx_seq_one_letter_code
_entity_poly.pdbx_strand_id
1 'polypeptide(L)'
;MANAPDLSIQLQAVGDEPRHLSELLTTFPLAAVIVDPFTHESSWLLDTARRILTVFREADVRVAFVVAGTDSDGASRFLGPLTDEILTLADPDRSLARSMESWPSFPPSWLSARTVRSSVPPKVGIRSPGVRRQPAWLI
;
A
#
# COMPACT_ATOMS: atom_id res chain seq x y z
N MET A 1 -13.84 -3.01 -20.03
CA MET A 1 -14.78 -2.81 -18.90
C MET A 1 -14.04 -3.22 -17.65
N ALA A 2 -14.13 -2.44 -16.58
CA ALA A 2 -13.54 -2.82 -15.29
C ALA A 2 -14.29 -4.06 -14.78
N ASN A 3 -13.63 -5.22 -14.67
CA ASN A 3 -14.28 -6.41 -14.14
C ASN A 3 -14.39 -6.27 -12.63
N ALA A 4 -15.59 -6.52 -12.09
CA ALA A 4 -15.77 -6.64 -10.66
C ALA A 4 -14.95 -7.85 -10.14
N PRO A 5 -14.42 -7.79 -8.90
CA PRO A 5 -13.76 -8.94 -8.30
C PRO A 5 -14.74 -10.11 -8.19
N ASP A 6 -14.21 -11.32 -8.30
CA ASP A 6 -15.02 -12.54 -8.10
C ASP A 6 -15.49 -12.59 -6.64
N LEU A 7 -16.81 -12.68 -6.44
CA LEU A 7 -17.42 -12.71 -5.12
C LEU A 7 -17.17 -14.02 -4.36
N SER A 8 -16.67 -15.05 -5.03
CA SER A 8 -16.24 -16.31 -4.42
C SER A 8 -14.87 -16.25 -3.75
N ILE A 9 -14.10 -15.17 -3.94
CA ILE A 9 -12.80 -14.97 -3.28
C ILE A 9 -12.97 -15.06 -1.76
N GLN A 10 -12.12 -15.85 -1.10
CA GLN A 10 -12.12 -15.96 0.35
C GLN A 10 -11.09 -15.03 0.97
N LEU A 11 -11.51 -14.34 2.02
CA LEU A 11 -10.67 -13.48 2.85
C LEU A 11 -10.89 -13.87 4.31
N GLN A 12 -9.82 -13.84 5.09
CA GLN A 12 -9.87 -14.20 6.49
C GLN A 12 -9.73 -12.95 7.36
N ALA A 13 -10.74 -12.65 8.19
CA ALA A 13 -10.56 -11.60 9.18
C ALA A 13 -9.62 -12.07 10.28
N VAL A 14 -8.78 -11.17 10.80
CA VAL A 14 -7.85 -11.53 11.88
C VAL A 14 -8.62 -12.07 13.08
N GLY A 15 -8.31 -13.31 13.49
CA GLY A 15 -8.96 -13.99 14.60
C GLY A 15 -10.32 -14.63 14.29
N ASP A 16 -10.72 -14.71 13.01
CA ASP A 16 -11.97 -15.32 12.56
C ASP A 16 -11.72 -16.36 11.47
N GLU A 17 -12.76 -17.10 11.10
CA GLU A 17 -12.72 -18.04 9.99
C GLU A 17 -12.76 -17.35 8.61
N PRO A 18 -12.18 -17.95 7.56
CA PRO A 18 -12.29 -17.44 6.20
C PRO A 18 -13.74 -17.29 5.74
N ARG A 19 -14.06 -16.16 5.12
CA ARG A 19 -15.38 -15.87 4.54
C ARG A 19 -15.28 -15.44 3.09
N HIS A 20 -16.34 -15.69 2.33
CA HIS A 20 -16.42 -15.23 0.95
C HIS A 20 -16.61 -13.71 0.87
N LEU A 21 -16.08 -13.09 -0.19
CA LEU A 21 -16.24 -11.67 -0.45
C LEU A 21 -17.73 -11.29 -0.59
N SER A 22 -18.56 -12.18 -1.15
CA SER A 22 -20.03 -12.03 -1.17
C SER A 22 -20.59 -11.79 0.22
N GLU A 23 -20.19 -12.58 1.21
CA GLU A 23 -20.66 -12.51 2.59
C GLU A 23 -20.23 -11.21 3.27
N LEU A 24 -18.98 -10.79 3.04
CA LEU A 24 -18.41 -9.55 3.59
C LEU A 24 -19.14 -8.29 3.08
N LEU A 25 -19.72 -8.37 1.88
CA LEU A 25 -20.41 -7.26 1.20
C LEU A 25 -21.94 -7.26 1.40
N THR A 26 -22.50 -8.25 2.11
CA THR A 26 -23.97 -8.38 2.25
C THR A 26 -24.63 -7.27 3.05
N THR A 27 -23.95 -6.72 4.06
CA THR A 27 -24.57 -5.75 5.00
C THR A 27 -24.20 -4.30 4.69
N PHE A 28 -22.91 -4.04 4.44
CA PHE A 28 -22.38 -2.70 4.19
C PHE A 28 -21.44 -2.74 2.99
N PRO A 29 -21.35 -1.65 2.21
CA PRO A 29 -20.26 -1.48 1.26
C PRO A 29 -18.91 -1.59 1.99
N LEU A 30 -17.86 -1.99 1.27
CA LEU A 30 -16.51 -2.13 1.79
C LEU A 30 -15.57 -1.13 1.13
N ALA A 31 -14.94 -0.26 1.92
CA ALA A 31 -13.83 0.57 1.51
C ALA A 31 -12.53 -0.06 2.03
N ALA A 32 -11.74 -0.65 1.13
CA ALA A 32 -10.54 -1.39 1.47
C ALA A 32 -9.28 -0.74 0.91
N VAL A 33 -8.19 -0.78 1.67
CA VAL A 33 -6.82 -0.52 1.18
C VAL A 33 -6.08 -1.85 1.14
N ILE A 34 -5.56 -2.21 -0.04
CA ILE A 34 -4.75 -3.41 -0.23
C ILE A 34 -3.28 -3.05 0.00
N VAL A 35 -2.60 -3.80 0.85
CA VAL A 35 -1.19 -3.62 1.19
C VAL A 35 -0.42 -4.93 1.04
N ASP A 36 0.84 -4.84 0.60
CA ASP A 36 1.74 -5.98 0.48
C ASP A 36 2.83 -5.90 1.56
N PRO A 37 2.81 -6.78 2.58
CA PRO A 37 3.74 -6.74 3.70
C PRO A 37 5.20 -7.03 3.28
N PHE A 38 5.41 -7.57 2.08
CA PHE A 38 6.72 -7.86 1.53
C PHE A 38 7.31 -6.70 0.72
N THR A 39 6.61 -5.56 0.65
CA THR A 39 7.10 -4.32 0.00
C THR A 39 7.36 -3.24 1.04
N HIS A 40 8.51 -2.56 0.93
CA HIS A 40 8.89 -1.54 1.91
C HIS A 40 8.00 -0.29 1.79
N GLU A 41 7.59 0.04 0.58
CA GLU A 41 6.72 1.15 0.24
C GLU A 41 5.35 1.05 0.94
N SER A 42 4.82 -0.16 1.09
CA SER A 42 3.53 -0.39 1.77
C SER A 42 3.57 0.03 3.24
N SER A 43 4.73 -0.08 3.90
CA SER A 43 4.88 0.33 5.30
C SER A 43 4.76 1.85 5.50
N TRP A 44 5.19 2.65 4.51
CA TRP A 44 5.12 4.11 4.59
C TRP A 44 3.70 4.65 4.34
N LEU A 45 2.84 3.85 3.71
CA LEU A 45 1.48 4.24 3.38
C LEU A 45 0.50 4.02 4.55
N LEU A 46 0.85 3.20 5.54
CA LEU A 46 -0.08 2.77 6.59
C LEU A 46 -0.74 3.93 7.34
N ASP A 47 0.03 4.95 7.73
CA ASP A 47 -0.50 6.13 8.42
C ASP A 47 -1.46 6.93 7.52
N THR A 48 -1.13 7.05 6.23
CA THR A 48 -1.97 7.75 5.26
C THR A 48 -3.25 6.97 4.98
N ALA A 49 -3.14 5.65 4.78
CA ALA A 49 -4.26 4.76 4.56
C ALA A 49 -5.20 4.77 5.77
N ARG A 50 -4.66 4.66 6.99
CA ARG A 50 -5.43 4.81 8.24
C ARG A 50 -6.18 6.13 8.27
N ARG A 51 -5.52 7.24 7.94
CA ARG A 51 -6.16 8.57 7.91
C ARG A 51 -7.34 8.61 6.93
N ILE A 52 -7.15 8.09 5.72
CA ILE A 52 -8.21 8.05 4.69
C ILE A 52 -9.36 7.15 5.13
N LEU A 53 -9.07 5.93 5.58
CA LEU A 53 -10.09 4.98 6.05
C LEU A 53 -10.85 5.54 7.25
N THR A 54 -10.22 6.30 8.13
CA THR A 54 -10.89 6.94 9.27
C THR A 54 -11.96 7.94 8.82
N VAL A 55 -11.73 8.68 7.72
CA VAL A 55 -12.74 9.61 7.16
C VAL A 55 -13.99 8.88 6.70
N PHE A 56 -13.86 7.64 6.22
CA PHE A 56 -14.99 6.86 5.73
C PHE A 56 -15.78 6.16 6.83
N ARG A 57 -15.31 6.11 8.08
CA ARG A 57 -15.99 5.37 9.17
C ARG A 57 -17.43 5.83 9.44
N GLU A 58 -17.75 7.08 9.14
CA GLU A 58 -19.08 7.68 9.35
C GLU A 58 -19.98 7.62 8.10
N ALA A 59 -19.52 7.00 7.01
CA ALA A 59 -20.21 6.99 5.72
C ALA A 59 -21.04 5.71 5.46
N ASP A 60 -21.50 5.02 6.50
CA ASP A 60 -22.19 3.72 6.42
C ASP A 60 -21.43 2.67 5.58
N VAL A 61 -20.10 2.74 5.60
CA VAL A 61 -19.19 1.84 4.89
C VAL A 61 -18.27 1.14 5.88
N ARG A 62 -18.04 -0.15 5.67
CA ARG A 62 -17.03 -0.88 6.44
C ARG A 62 -15.65 -0.55 5.88
N VAL A 63 -14.73 -0.16 6.74
CA VAL A 63 -13.36 0.17 6.34
C VAL A 63 -12.44 -0.98 6.70
N ALA A 64 -11.55 -1.36 5.79
CA ALA A 64 -10.66 -2.49 6.01
C ALA A 64 -9.26 -2.30 5.41
N PHE A 65 -8.29 -2.93 6.04
CA PHE A 65 -7.03 -3.30 5.38
C PHE A 65 -7.16 -4.71 4.81
N VAL A 66 -6.67 -4.90 3.59
CA VAL A 66 -6.48 -6.22 2.99
C VAL A 66 -4.97 -6.46 2.86
N VAL A 67 -4.45 -7.45 3.56
CA VAL A 67 -3.01 -7.77 3.55
C VAL A 67 -2.76 -8.95 2.61
N ALA A 68 -2.09 -8.68 1.50
CA ALA A 68 -1.91 -9.63 0.42
C ALA A 68 -0.70 -10.56 0.66
N GLY A 69 -0.85 -11.84 0.32
CA GLY A 69 0.24 -12.82 0.34
C GLY A 69 0.58 -13.38 1.72
N THR A 70 -0.28 -13.19 2.72
CA THR A 70 -0.05 -13.67 4.08
C THR A 70 -1.36 -14.09 4.75
N ASP A 71 -1.24 -14.91 5.79
CA ASP A 71 -2.34 -15.39 6.62
C ASP A 71 -2.74 -14.35 7.70
N SER A 72 -3.75 -14.70 8.51
CA SER A 72 -4.23 -13.85 9.61
C SER A 72 -3.10 -13.42 10.56
N ASP A 73 -2.20 -14.34 10.92
CA ASP A 73 -1.11 -14.06 11.86
C ASP A 73 -0.06 -13.12 11.26
N GLY A 74 0.33 -13.35 10.00
CA GLY A 74 1.24 -12.45 9.30
C GLY A 74 0.64 -11.08 9.03
N ALA A 75 -0.66 -11.00 8.74
CA ALA A 75 -1.39 -9.74 8.61
C ALA A 75 -1.39 -8.96 9.93
N SER A 76 -1.64 -9.65 11.05
CA SER A 76 -1.58 -9.07 12.40
C SER A 76 -0.18 -8.56 12.74
N ARG A 77 0.86 -9.33 12.42
CA ARG A 77 2.25 -8.92 12.65
C ARG A 77 2.65 -7.69 11.84
N PHE A 78 2.18 -7.59 10.59
CA PHE A 78 2.52 -6.47 9.71
C PHE A 78 1.83 -5.17 10.13
N LEU A 79 0.54 -5.24 10.44
CA LEU A 79 -0.27 -4.06 10.80
C LEU A 79 -0.12 -3.66 12.28
N GLY A 80 0.26 -4.59 13.14
CA GLY A 80 0.46 -4.33 14.57
C GLY A 80 -0.81 -3.76 15.20
N PRO A 81 -0.73 -2.64 15.96
CA PRO A 81 -1.89 -2.05 16.64
C PRO A 81 -3.04 -1.61 15.71
N LEU A 82 -2.81 -1.49 14.40
CA LEU A 82 -3.87 -1.10 13.47
C LEU A 82 -4.97 -2.16 13.35
N THR A 83 -4.68 -3.42 13.69
CA THR A 83 -5.67 -4.50 13.70
C THR A 83 -6.75 -4.32 14.76
N ASP A 84 -6.44 -3.62 15.85
CA ASP A 84 -7.40 -3.28 16.91
C ASP A 84 -8.35 -2.14 16.51
N GLU A 85 -8.00 -1.39 15.46
CA GLU A 85 -8.69 -0.17 15.07
C GLU A 85 -9.52 -0.28 13.80
N ILE A 86 -9.01 -1.03 12.82
CA ILE A 86 -9.57 -1.18 11.49
C ILE A 86 -9.62 -2.67 11.17
N LEU A 87 -10.75 -3.11 10.61
CA LEU A 87 -10.92 -4.50 10.18
C LEU A 87 -9.75 -4.92 9.28
N THR A 88 -9.10 -6.02 9.63
CA THR A 88 -7.99 -6.57 8.86
C THR A 88 -8.41 -7.88 8.23
N LEU A 89 -8.25 -7.96 6.92
CA LEU A 89 -8.55 -9.12 6.09
C LEU A 89 -7.24 -9.65 5.50
N ALA A 90 -6.89 -10.89 5.77
CA ALA A 90 -5.81 -11.60 5.10
C ALA A 90 -6.27 -12.13 3.73
N ASP A 91 -5.43 -11.93 2.71
CA ASP A 91 -5.57 -12.47 1.35
C ASP A 91 -4.33 -13.32 1.02
N PRO A 92 -4.23 -14.57 1.53
CA PRO A 92 -3.03 -15.40 1.39
C PRO A 92 -2.64 -15.65 -0.06
N ASP A 93 -3.64 -15.86 -0.92
CA ASP A 93 -3.45 -16.20 -2.33
C ASP A 93 -3.35 -14.97 -3.24
N ARG A 94 -3.40 -13.75 -2.68
CA ARG A 94 -3.43 -12.49 -3.44
C ARG A 94 -4.59 -12.47 -4.45
N SER A 95 -5.68 -13.17 -4.14
CA SER A 95 -6.80 -13.38 -5.04
C SER A 95 -7.56 -12.08 -5.27
N LEU A 96 -7.80 -11.31 -4.20
CA LEU A 96 -8.43 -10.00 -4.32
C LEU A 96 -7.47 -9.01 -4.98
N ALA A 97 -6.20 -8.98 -4.56
CA ALA A 97 -5.19 -8.10 -5.14
C ALA A 97 -5.05 -8.28 -6.66
N ARG A 98 -4.94 -9.53 -7.13
CA ARG A 98 -4.84 -9.85 -8.56
C ARG A 98 -6.11 -9.52 -9.34
N SER A 99 -7.29 -9.66 -8.74
CA SER A 99 -8.54 -9.31 -9.42
C SER A 99 -8.59 -7.81 -9.78
N MET A 100 -7.99 -6.96 -8.92
CA MET A 100 -7.92 -5.51 -9.12
C MET A 100 -6.89 -5.07 -10.15
N GLU A 101 -5.91 -5.92 -10.51
CA GLU A 101 -4.90 -5.64 -11.56
C GLU A 101 -5.52 -5.48 -12.95
N SER A 102 -6.66 -6.13 -13.18
CA SER A 102 -7.37 -6.05 -14.46
C SER A 102 -8.14 -4.72 -14.64
N TRP A 103 -8.15 -3.85 -13.62
CA TRP A 103 -8.82 -2.56 -13.71
C TRP A 103 -8.02 -1.56 -14.56
N PRO A 104 -8.66 -0.89 -15.53
CA PRO A 104 -7.97 0.03 -16.45
C PRO A 104 -7.32 1.25 -15.78
N SER A 105 -7.61 1.52 -14.50
CA SER A 105 -6.98 2.58 -13.69
C SER A 105 -5.73 2.13 -12.92
N PHE A 106 -5.42 0.83 -12.87
CA PHE A 106 -4.24 0.27 -12.20
C PHE A 106 -3.31 -0.36 -13.24
N PRO A 107 -2.30 0.36 -13.79
CA PRO A 107 -1.41 -0.25 -14.76
C PRO A 107 -0.54 -1.32 -14.07
N PRO A 108 -0.27 -2.47 -14.72
CA PRO A 108 0.50 -3.57 -14.16
C PRO A 108 1.88 -3.19 -13.61
N SER A 109 2.44 -2.06 -14.05
CA SER A 109 3.73 -1.54 -13.59
C SER A 109 3.74 -1.09 -12.12
N TRP A 110 2.59 -0.81 -11.52
CA TRP A 110 2.51 -0.27 -10.15
C TRP A 110 2.66 -1.33 -9.06
N LEU A 111 2.43 -2.61 -9.37
CA LEU A 111 2.72 -3.73 -8.47
C LEU A 111 4.15 -4.27 -8.63
N SER A 112 4.90 -3.79 -9.64
CA SER A 112 6.33 -4.08 -9.80
C SER A 112 7.19 -3.11 -8.98
N ALA A 113 6.92 -2.98 -7.69
CA ALA A 113 7.84 -2.33 -6.74
C ALA A 113 9.12 -3.17 -6.49
N ARG A 114 9.53 -4.02 -7.45
CA ARG A 114 10.80 -4.75 -7.44
C ARG A 114 11.93 -3.96 -8.12
N THR A 115 11.70 -2.72 -8.56
CA THR A 115 12.76 -1.84 -9.07
C THR A 115 12.46 -0.36 -8.80
N VAL A 116 12.30 0.03 -7.54
CA VAL A 116 12.78 1.35 -7.13
C VAL A 116 14.28 1.20 -6.85
N ARG A 117 15.07 1.21 -7.94
CA ARG A 117 16.50 1.46 -7.82
C ARG A 117 16.61 2.86 -7.23
N SER A 118 17.20 2.96 -6.05
CA SER A 118 17.50 4.23 -5.38
C SER A 118 18.17 5.19 -6.37
N SER A 119 17.41 6.11 -6.94
CA SER A 119 17.98 7.31 -7.53
C SER A 119 18.21 8.28 -6.38
N VAL A 120 19.30 8.05 -5.64
CA VAL A 120 19.99 9.16 -5.00
C VAL A 120 20.28 10.14 -6.13
N PRO A 121 19.72 11.37 -6.14
CA PRO A 121 20.09 12.34 -7.15
C PRO A 121 21.61 12.54 -7.04
N PRO A 122 22.37 12.51 -8.15
CA PRO A 122 23.79 12.80 -8.07
C PRO A 122 23.94 14.15 -7.39
N LYS A 123 24.75 14.22 -6.32
CA LYS A 123 25.14 15.48 -5.70
C LYS A 123 25.56 16.42 -6.83
N VAL A 124 24.74 17.41 -7.13
CA VAL A 124 25.11 18.55 -7.97
C VAL A 124 26.30 19.17 -7.24
N GLY A 125 27.49 18.92 -7.77
CA GLY A 125 28.70 19.57 -7.31
C GLY A 125 28.53 21.06 -7.52
N ILE A 126 28.27 21.78 -6.44
CA ILE A 126 28.37 23.23 -6.41
C ILE A 126 29.84 23.56 -6.71
N ARG A 127 30.15 23.86 -7.97
CA ARG A 127 31.44 24.46 -8.33
C ARG A 127 31.48 25.85 -7.72
N SER A 128 32.38 26.01 -6.76
CA SER A 128 32.72 27.29 -6.13
C SER A 128 33.06 28.34 -7.20
N PRO A 129 32.62 29.60 -7.05
CA PRO A 129 32.95 30.64 -8.01
C PRO A 129 34.43 31.03 -7.92
N GLY A 130 35.04 31.08 -9.11
CA GLY A 130 36.39 31.54 -9.48
C GLY A 130 37.21 32.31 -8.45
N VAL A 131 38.39 31.74 -8.16
CA VAL A 131 39.56 32.47 -7.65
C VAL A 131 39.97 33.53 -8.68
N ARG A 132 39.76 34.80 -8.35
CA ARG A 132 40.37 35.93 -9.06
C ARG A 132 41.87 35.92 -8.77
N ARG A 133 42.69 35.66 -9.79
CA ARG A 133 44.13 35.93 -9.74
C ARG A 133 44.35 37.44 -9.69
N GLN A 134 45.02 37.93 -8.65
CA GLN A 134 45.58 39.28 -8.63
C GLN A 134 46.89 39.30 -9.43
N PRO A 135 47.21 40.38 -10.17
CA PRO A 135 48.50 40.53 -10.82
C PRO A 135 49.56 40.98 -9.81
N ALA A 136 50.64 40.20 -9.68
CA ALA A 136 51.82 40.59 -8.92
C ALA A 136 52.71 41.48 -9.79
N TRP A 137 52.70 42.78 -9.53
CA TRP A 137 53.86 43.63 -9.76
C TRP A 137 54.58 43.77 -8.42
N LEU A 138 55.78 43.20 -8.28
CA LEU A 138 56.94 43.77 -7.59
C LEU A 138 58.08 42.73 -7.51
N ILE A 139 59.25 43.20 -7.99
CA ILE A 139 60.63 42.69 -7.81
C ILE A 139 61.08 41.57 -8.75
#